data_AF-A0A9K3LGI8-F1
#
_entry.id   AF-A0A9K3LGI8-F1
#
_cell.length_a   1.000
_cell.length_b   1.000
_cell.length_c   1.000
_cell.angle_alpha   90.00
_cell.angle_beta   90.00
_cell.angle_gamma   90.00
#
_symmetry.space_group_name_H-M   'P 1'
#
loop_
_entity.id
_entity.type
_entity.pdbx_description
1 polymer ?
#
loop_
_entity_poly.entity_id
_entity_poly.type
_entity_poly.pdbx_seq_one_letter_code
_entity_poly.pdbx_strand_id
1 'polypeptide(L)'
;MGSSRHRSALDVLITILTFLVSISGTAANHSESYMRHYYNDEDWERVVQNRKFLTQKGRDENAAMLFQRGRKLQSTGFHVAGARTWNILVCLMNWSNHGDRNKLAAADVTALFVGTGRDNPIHPGGSINDYFQAMSQGQFKLNVHVADWVTTTKSETLYTQDGSQGRTQEIQEAFTPVLHALDDTNIDLSQYDSDGDNEIDMTVFLHSGYDGVYPGNDCQTGVTPLERVASHYRLRASQSTWVSKSGYKLGTYVVAPAYYGNCDLNINGMGVIVHEIIHAFGIPDLYDTADFSSTGFLGGIDYYGLMANPWQPGFDSRYPGPLMAWTKIQLGWINPIEITGDGVYSIRAAAEAPDAYVINKGYASGEYLLIENRQAIQGRVDERFFTPGGITIYHIDENIWSLFGFQGVKGNTPKGGPFQGDWPGNGKHYPVALLQADGLYELEQNINGGDSGDLYNSPDQVLGPGNGETVVQAATYPNTDSYAFGTITVTGITIKNFQYIDGTTTMSFEVTGMGPPPPGPSPTNPPETGAPSTATPPSDPVTDQTSTTLLPTEEEEEEDLSEGISFEGDTDNETSNAAPLSSSLLVVGCQEEWTFMCVACTVTAPLLLMMRVI
;
A
#
# COMPACT_ATOMS: atom_id res chain seq x y z
N MET A 1 -5.66 13.45 -67.83
CA MET A 1 -5.06 14.30 -66.78
C MET A 1 -5.83 14.06 -65.50
N GLY A 2 -5.26 13.37 -64.51
CA GLY A 2 -5.98 13.05 -63.28
C GLY A 2 -5.19 12.11 -62.38
N SER A 3 -4.16 12.64 -61.71
CA SER A 3 -3.31 11.86 -60.80
C SER A 3 -3.13 12.56 -59.44
N SER A 4 -4.20 13.15 -58.90
CA SER A 4 -4.17 13.78 -57.57
C SER A 4 -5.33 13.39 -56.62
N ARG A 5 -6.13 12.35 -56.94
CA ARG A 5 -7.26 11.92 -56.09
C ARG A 5 -7.18 10.50 -55.50
N HIS A 6 -6.05 9.80 -55.64
CA HIS A 6 -5.89 8.44 -55.10
C HIS A 6 -5.06 8.30 -53.82
N ARG A 7 -4.54 9.39 -53.24
CA ARG A 7 -3.82 9.31 -51.95
C ARG A 7 -4.69 9.56 -50.70
N SER A 8 -5.83 10.25 -50.80
CA SER A 8 -6.62 10.58 -49.59
C SER A 8 -7.56 9.47 -49.11
N ALA A 9 -7.92 8.49 -49.96
CA ALA A 9 -8.84 7.42 -49.57
C ALA A 9 -8.13 6.25 -48.86
N LEU A 10 -6.86 5.99 -49.20
CA LEU A 10 -6.07 4.94 -48.57
C LEU A 10 -5.60 5.36 -47.17
N ASP A 11 -5.25 6.65 -46.98
CA ASP A 11 -4.87 7.20 -45.67
C ASP A 11 -6.07 7.25 -44.69
N VAL A 12 -7.28 7.47 -45.19
CA VAL A 12 -8.52 7.40 -44.38
C VAL A 12 -8.88 5.96 -44.05
N LEU A 13 -8.67 5.00 -44.96
CA LEU A 13 -8.92 3.58 -44.71
C LEU A 13 -7.91 2.98 -43.72
N ILE A 14 -6.63 3.39 -43.80
CA ILE A 14 -5.60 3.02 -42.82
C ILE A 14 -5.92 3.66 -41.47
N THR A 15 -6.31 4.94 -41.42
CA THR A 15 -6.72 5.59 -40.16
C THR A 15 -7.92 4.91 -39.52
N ILE A 16 -8.92 4.47 -40.30
CA ILE A 16 -10.09 3.75 -39.81
C ILE A 16 -9.74 2.32 -39.38
N LEU A 17 -8.84 1.62 -40.07
CA LEU A 17 -8.35 0.30 -39.66
C LEU A 17 -7.44 0.38 -38.42
N THR A 18 -6.62 1.42 -38.28
CA THR A 18 -5.83 1.69 -37.06
C THR A 18 -6.75 2.09 -35.89
N PHE A 19 -7.85 2.80 -36.17
CA PHE A 19 -8.87 3.13 -35.16
C PHE A 19 -9.70 1.89 -34.77
N LEU A 20 -10.02 0.98 -35.70
CA LEU A 20 -10.77 -0.25 -35.42
C LEU A 20 -9.92 -1.35 -34.77
N VAL A 21 -8.62 -1.44 -35.10
CA VAL A 21 -7.66 -2.30 -34.39
C VAL A 21 -7.37 -1.76 -32.98
N SER A 22 -7.53 -0.45 -32.74
CA SER A 22 -7.49 0.13 -31.38
C SER A 22 -8.72 -0.18 -30.53
N ILE A 23 -9.78 -0.77 -31.11
CA ILE A 23 -11.06 -1.06 -30.42
C ILE A 23 -11.27 -2.56 -30.18
N SER A 24 -10.54 -3.45 -30.86
CA SER A 24 -10.60 -4.89 -30.58
C SER A 24 -9.44 -5.32 -29.68
N GLY A 25 -9.58 -5.06 -28.39
CA GLY A 25 -8.74 -5.65 -27.35
C GLY A 25 -8.96 -7.15 -27.28
N THR A 26 -8.06 -7.92 -27.88
CA THR A 26 -8.01 -9.37 -27.73
C THR A 26 -6.78 -9.77 -26.93
N ALA A 27 -6.91 -9.64 -25.60
CA ALA A 27 -6.22 -10.42 -24.56
C ALA A 27 -6.89 -10.07 -23.21
N ALA A 28 -8.18 -10.36 -23.05
CA ALA A 28 -8.94 -10.04 -21.84
C ALA A 28 -9.77 -11.21 -21.28
N ASN A 29 -9.54 -12.44 -21.76
CA ASN A 29 -10.46 -13.55 -21.49
C ASN A 29 -10.14 -14.39 -20.24
N HIS A 30 -9.24 -13.96 -19.36
CA HIS A 30 -8.91 -14.73 -18.14
C HIS A 30 -9.15 -14.00 -16.81
N SER A 31 -9.61 -12.75 -16.79
CA SER A 31 -10.02 -12.04 -15.56
C SER A 31 -11.49 -11.57 -15.53
N GLU A 32 -12.18 -11.58 -16.68
CA GLU A 32 -13.59 -11.15 -16.78
C GLU A 32 -14.55 -12.07 -16.00
N SER A 33 -14.22 -13.36 -15.86
CA SER A 33 -15.05 -14.32 -15.12
C SER A 33 -15.05 -14.11 -13.61
N TYR A 34 -14.02 -13.46 -13.06
CA TYR A 34 -13.87 -13.31 -11.61
C TYR A 34 -14.69 -12.13 -11.08
N MET A 35 -14.70 -10.98 -11.78
CA MET A 35 -15.41 -9.77 -11.34
C MET A 35 -16.88 -9.73 -11.75
N ARG A 36 -17.27 -10.40 -12.85
CA ARG A 36 -18.68 -10.56 -13.24
C ARG A 36 -19.48 -11.42 -12.26
N HIS A 37 -18.79 -12.12 -11.36
CA HIS A 37 -19.42 -12.84 -10.26
C HIS A 37 -19.91 -11.90 -9.14
N TYR A 38 -19.38 -10.67 -9.06
CA TYR A 38 -19.61 -9.75 -7.95
C TYR A 38 -20.41 -8.48 -8.32
N TYR A 39 -20.53 -8.15 -9.61
CA TYR A 39 -21.29 -6.98 -10.10
C TYR A 39 -22.19 -7.37 -11.27
N ASN A 40 -23.42 -6.84 -11.29
CA ASN A 40 -24.32 -7.01 -12.43
C ASN A 40 -23.91 -6.10 -13.62
N ASP A 41 -24.44 -6.38 -14.81
CA ASP A 41 -24.04 -5.68 -16.05
C ASP A 41 -24.36 -4.16 -16.02
N GLU A 42 -25.38 -3.71 -15.27
CA GLU A 42 -25.73 -2.28 -15.13
C GLU A 42 -24.78 -1.53 -14.18
N ASP A 43 -24.37 -2.17 -13.09
CA ASP A 43 -23.38 -1.64 -12.16
C ASP A 43 -21.99 -1.56 -12.81
N TRP A 44 -21.68 -2.48 -13.72
CA TRP A 44 -20.44 -2.48 -14.48
C TRP A 44 -20.34 -1.27 -15.44
N GLU A 45 -21.40 -0.96 -16.17
CA GLU A 45 -21.42 0.23 -17.03
C GLU A 45 -21.29 1.53 -16.23
N ARG A 46 -21.82 1.57 -15.00
CA ARG A 46 -21.64 2.69 -14.06
C ARG A 46 -20.18 2.86 -13.64
N VAL A 47 -19.46 1.78 -13.31
CA VAL A 47 -18.01 1.84 -13.00
C VAL A 47 -17.20 2.48 -14.13
N VAL A 48 -17.48 2.10 -15.37
CA VAL A 48 -16.79 2.62 -16.55
C VAL A 48 -17.10 4.10 -16.81
N GLN A 49 -18.34 4.54 -16.57
CA GLN A 49 -18.73 5.95 -16.69
C GLN A 49 -18.15 6.81 -15.56
N ASN A 50 -18.10 6.28 -14.34
CA ASN A 50 -17.52 6.98 -13.19
C ASN A 50 -16.02 7.28 -13.40
N ARG A 51 -15.28 6.39 -14.07
CA ARG A 51 -13.88 6.63 -14.50
C ARG A 51 -13.72 7.88 -15.38
N LYS A 52 -14.69 8.15 -16.27
CA LYS A 52 -14.70 9.35 -17.14
C LYS A 52 -15.08 10.63 -16.37
N PHE A 53 -15.87 10.50 -15.30
CA PHE A 53 -16.24 11.63 -14.44
C PHE A 53 -15.15 12.00 -13.43
N LEU A 54 -14.45 11.01 -12.85
CA LEU A 54 -13.34 11.22 -11.91
C LEU A 54 -12.16 11.96 -12.54
N THR A 55 -11.90 11.73 -13.83
CA THR A 55 -10.85 12.45 -14.59
C THR A 55 -11.22 13.90 -14.91
N GLN A 56 -12.50 14.28 -14.85
CA GLN A 56 -12.98 15.62 -15.19
C GLN A 56 -13.19 16.52 -13.95
N LYS A 57 -13.77 15.99 -12.86
CA LYS A 57 -14.27 16.77 -11.69
C LYS A 57 -13.28 16.88 -10.52
N GLY A 58 -12.21 16.06 -10.48
CA GLY A 58 -11.16 16.13 -9.45
C GLY A 58 -10.01 17.11 -9.75
N ARG A 59 -10.14 17.96 -10.79
CA ARG A 59 -9.01 18.68 -11.43
C ARG A 59 -8.66 20.07 -10.88
N ASP A 60 -9.16 20.47 -9.71
CA ASP A 60 -8.92 21.84 -9.22
C ASP A 60 -8.27 21.88 -7.83
N GLU A 61 -7.11 21.23 -7.64
CA GLU A 61 -6.19 21.57 -6.53
C GLU A 61 -4.72 21.48 -6.96
N ASN A 62 -3.93 22.54 -6.68
CA ASN A 62 -2.51 22.59 -7.02
C ASN A 62 -1.72 21.52 -6.24
N ALA A 63 -1.37 20.42 -6.89
CA ALA A 63 -0.65 19.30 -6.31
C ALA A 63 0.66 19.67 -5.59
N ALA A 64 1.34 20.73 -6.04
CA ALA A 64 2.54 21.25 -5.37
C ALA A 64 2.24 21.76 -3.94
N MET A 65 1.07 22.34 -3.71
CA MET A 65 0.65 22.84 -2.39
C MET A 65 0.23 21.71 -1.46
N LEU A 66 -0.38 20.66 -2.00
CA LEU A 66 -0.77 19.46 -1.26
C LEU A 66 0.46 18.66 -0.83
N PHE A 67 1.43 18.48 -1.74
CA PHE A 67 2.73 17.88 -1.43
C PHE A 67 3.48 18.69 -0.36
N GLN A 68 3.46 20.02 -0.46
CA GLN A 68 4.06 20.90 0.56
C GLN A 68 3.37 20.79 1.92
N ARG A 69 2.05 20.60 1.99
CA ARG A 69 1.34 20.39 3.26
C ARG A 69 1.63 19.01 3.86
N GLY A 70 1.61 17.95 3.07
CA GLY A 70 2.04 16.62 3.52
C GLY A 70 3.47 16.66 4.05
N ARG A 71 4.39 17.29 3.30
CA ARG A 71 5.77 17.58 3.74
C ARG A 71 5.85 18.52 4.94
N LYS A 72 4.91 19.45 5.12
CA LYS A 72 4.85 20.32 6.31
C LYS A 72 4.45 19.50 7.52
N LEU A 73 3.36 18.74 7.46
CA LEU A 73 2.95 17.78 8.49
C LEU A 73 4.09 16.79 8.79
N GLN A 74 4.81 16.34 7.77
CA GLN A 74 6.02 15.54 7.94
C GLN A 74 7.16 16.33 8.59
N SER A 75 7.47 17.56 8.18
CA SER A 75 8.64 18.30 8.65
C SER A 75 8.44 18.92 10.03
N THR A 76 7.27 19.47 10.32
CA THR A 76 6.86 19.89 11.66
C THR A 76 6.65 18.68 12.57
N GLY A 77 6.28 17.52 12.00
CA GLY A 77 6.07 16.24 12.69
C GLY A 77 7.30 15.33 12.90
N PHE A 78 8.37 15.39 12.09
CA PHE A 78 9.48 14.41 12.11
C PHE A 78 10.89 15.00 12.31
N HIS A 79 11.12 16.33 12.29
CA HIS A 79 12.49 16.91 12.30
C HIS A 79 13.09 17.25 13.69
N VAL A 80 12.67 16.61 14.78
CA VAL A 80 13.37 16.72 16.10
C VAL A 80 13.57 15.33 16.67
N ALA A 81 14.81 15.01 17.05
CA ALA A 81 15.19 13.74 17.64
C ALA A 81 14.35 13.40 18.89
N GLY A 82 13.74 12.21 18.89
CA GLY A 82 12.91 11.66 19.98
C GLY A 82 11.62 11.02 19.48
N ALA A 83 11.09 10.05 20.24
CA ALA A 83 9.77 9.48 19.98
C ALA A 83 8.70 10.57 20.09
N ARG A 84 7.90 10.77 19.05
CA ARG A 84 6.87 11.81 19.01
C ARG A 84 5.48 11.20 19.05
N THR A 85 4.63 11.83 19.85
CA THR A 85 3.21 11.46 19.96
C THR A 85 2.40 12.37 19.05
N TRP A 86 1.66 11.78 18.12
CA TRP A 86 0.71 12.49 17.28
C TRP A 86 -0.69 12.33 17.83
N ASN A 87 -1.35 13.45 18.12
CA ASN A 87 -2.74 13.46 18.57
C ASN A 87 -3.64 13.44 17.36
N ILE A 88 -4.52 12.44 17.26
CA ILE A 88 -5.52 12.35 16.19
C ILE A 88 -6.93 12.30 16.77
N LEU A 89 -7.88 12.91 16.05
CA LEU A 89 -9.30 12.84 16.39
C LEU A 89 -9.96 11.70 15.61
N VAL A 90 -10.71 10.85 16.29
CA VAL A 90 -11.53 9.81 15.65
C VAL A 90 -13.00 10.16 15.90
N CYS A 91 -13.73 10.47 14.83
CA CYS A 91 -15.11 10.92 14.85
C CYS A 91 -16.03 9.81 14.33
N LEU A 92 -16.95 9.33 15.17
CA LEU A 92 -17.91 8.30 14.81
C LEU A 92 -19.15 8.92 14.18
N MET A 93 -19.43 8.59 12.92
CA MET A 93 -20.42 9.26 12.09
C MET A 93 -21.52 8.29 11.65
N ASN A 94 -22.74 8.49 12.13
CA ASN A 94 -23.88 7.71 11.69
C ASN A 94 -24.61 8.39 10.52
N TRP A 95 -24.77 7.71 9.40
CA TRP A 95 -25.57 8.23 8.28
C TRP A 95 -27.05 8.39 8.68
N SER A 96 -27.73 9.43 8.17
CA SER A 96 -29.12 9.70 8.54
C SER A 96 -30.08 8.55 8.16
N ASN A 97 -29.73 7.78 7.12
CA ASN A 97 -30.47 6.61 6.64
C ASN A 97 -30.05 5.30 7.34
N HIS A 98 -29.14 5.33 8.32
CA HIS A 98 -28.67 4.16 9.08
C HIS A 98 -29.18 4.14 10.53
N GLY A 99 -30.28 4.86 10.83
CA GLY A 99 -30.75 5.16 12.18
C GLY A 99 -30.86 3.97 13.16
N ASP A 100 -31.20 2.78 12.68
CA ASP A 100 -31.41 1.57 13.50
C ASP A 100 -30.18 0.63 13.55
N ARG A 101 -29.06 1.01 12.95
CA ARG A 101 -27.84 0.18 12.94
C ARG A 101 -27.17 0.18 14.33
N ASN A 102 -26.83 -1.01 14.83
CA ASN A 102 -26.12 -1.14 16.11
C ASN A 102 -24.76 -0.46 16.03
N LYS A 103 -24.46 0.37 17.01
CA LYS A 103 -23.25 1.21 17.08
C LYS A 103 -22.14 0.48 17.85
N LEU A 104 -20.91 0.56 17.35
CA LEU A 104 -19.74 0.12 18.11
C LEU A 104 -19.57 0.99 19.36
N ALA A 105 -19.05 0.41 20.44
CA ALA A 105 -18.66 1.19 21.60
C ALA A 105 -17.41 2.02 21.27
N ALA A 106 -17.37 3.27 21.73
CA ALA A 106 -16.18 4.12 21.57
C ALA A 106 -14.93 3.50 22.23
N ALA A 107 -15.12 2.68 23.27
CA ALA A 107 -14.05 1.92 23.90
C ALA A 107 -13.41 0.88 22.97
N ASP A 108 -14.21 0.15 22.17
CA ASP A 108 -13.69 -0.83 21.22
C ASP A 108 -12.91 -0.16 20.08
N VAL A 109 -13.41 0.99 19.62
CA VAL A 109 -12.68 1.83 18.65
C VAL A 109 -11.39 2.37 19.27
N THR A 110 -11.42 2.80 20.53
CA THR A 110 -10.21 3.23 21.25
C THR A 110 -9.20 2.09 21.34
N ALA A 111 -9.65 0.87 21.64
CA ALA A 111 -8.80 -0.33 21.67
C ALA A 111 -8.19 -0.64 20.30
N LEU A 112 -8.97 -0.56 19.20
CA LEU A 112 -8.43 -0.72 17.85
C LEU A 112 -7.28 0.25 17.55
N PHE A 113 -7.39 1.50 18.01
CA PHE A 113 -6.38 2.53 17.72
C PHE A 113 -5.16 2.48 18.65
N VAL A 114 -5.36 2.37 19.96
CA VAL A 114 -4.30 2.52 20.98
C VAL A 114 -4.31 1.44 22.05
N GLY A 115 -5.05 0.35 21.84
CA GLY A 115 -4.98 -0.84 22.68
C GLY A 115 -3.58 -1.41 22.75
N THR A 116 -3.25 -2.04 23.87
CA THR A 116 -1.93 -2.64 24.08
C THR A 116 -1.92 -4.11 23.68
N GLY A 117 -0.98 -4.51 22.84
CA GLY A 117 -0.81 -5.91 22.47
C GLY A 117 -1.93 -6.39 21.55
N ARG A 118 -2.10 -7.72 21.49
CA ARG A 118 -3.07 -8.36 20.59
C ARG A 118 -4.34 -8.71 21.35
N ASP A 119 -5.48 -8.34 20.78
CA ASP A 119 -6.80 -8.68 21.31
C ASP A 119 -7.68 -9.25 20.19
N ASN A 120 -8.23 -10.45 20.41
CA ASN A 120 -9.21 -11.06 19.50
C ASN A 120 -10.56 -11.02 20.21
N PRO A 121 -11.56 -10.27 19.70
CA PRO A 121 -11.77 -9.98 18.28
C PRO A 121 -11.35 -8.61 17.73
N ILE A 122 -10.89 -7.68 18.56
CA ILE A 122 -10.79 -6.26 18.18
C ILE A 122 -9.58 -5.96 17.28
N HIS A 123 -8.39 -6.40 17.67
CA HIS A 123 -7.12 -6.09 17.00
C HIS A 123 -6.10 -7.25 17.13
N PRO A 124 -6.36 -8.41 16.49
CA PRO A 124 -5.54 -9.61 16.67
C PRO A 124 -4.12 -9.48 16.12
N GLY A 125 -3.87 -8.54 15.21
CA GLY A 125 -2.52 -8.18 14.72
C GLY A 125 -1.77 -7.16 15.58
N GLY A 126 -2.37 -6.65 16.67
CA GLY A 126 -1.91 -5.48 17.44
C GLY A 126 -2.76 -4.25 17.11
N SER A 127 -2.71 -3.18 17.91
CA SER A 127 -3.45 -1.94 17.60
C SER A 127 -2.82 -1.15 16.44
N ILE A 128 -3.52 -0.13 15.92
CA ILE A 128 -2.94 0.82 14.95
C ILE A 128 -1.67 1.46 15.51
N ASN A 129 -1.65 1.82 16.79
CA ASN A 129 -0.46 2.35 17.46
C ASN A 129 0.67 1.30 17.55
N ASP A 130 0.38 0.02 17.77
CA ASP A 130 1.41 -1.04 17.71
C ASP A 130 2.02 -1.16 16.31
N TYR A 131 1.20 -1.09 15.26
CA TYR A 131 1.66 -1.09 13.87
C TYR A 131 2.62 0.07 13.60
N PHE A 132 2.20 1.29 13.96
CA PHE A 132 3.00 2.50 13.75
C PHE A 132 4.32 2.49 14.53
N GLN A 133 4.30 2.01 15.78
CA GLN A 133 5.53 1.87 16.56
C GLN A 133 6.47 0.83 15.94
N ALA A 134 5.96 -0.30 15.46
CA ALA A 134 6.78 -1.31 14.80
C ALA A 134 7.41 -0.78 13.50
N MET A 135 6.62 -0.14 12.63
CA MET A 135 7.11 0.38 11.35
C MET A 135 8.08 1.57 11.49
N SER A 136 7.89 2.40 12.52
CA SER A 136 8.71 3.59 12.77
C SER A 136 9.88 3.36 13.73
N GLN A 137 10.09 2.13 14.23
CA GLN A 137 11.07 1.83 15.29
C GLN A 137 10.85 2.68 16.56
N GLY A 138 9.59 2.88 16.93
CA GLY A 138 9.17 3.66 18.10
C GLY A 138 9.32 5.18 17.94
N GLN A 139 9.73 5.67 16.77
CA GLN A 139 9.83 7.11 16.51
C GLN A 139 8.46 7.79 16.41
N PHE A 140 7.42 7.02 16.05
CA PHE A 140 6.08 7.51 15.86
C PHE A 140 5.09 6.76 16.74
N LYS A 141 4.38 7.52 17.59
CA LYS A 141 3.35 7.04 18.51
C LYS A 141 2.05 7.79 18.26
N LEU A 142 0.94 7.09 18.33
CA LEU A 142 -0.39 7.70 18.27
C LEU A 142 -0.97 7.92 19.67
N ASN A 143 -1.64 9.05 19.82
CA ASN A 143 -2.60 9.29 20.88
C ASN A 143 -3.93 9.67 20.22
N VAL A 144 -5.03 9.12 20.72
CA VAL A 144 -6.34 9.26 20.07
C VAL A 144 -7.38 9.76 21.03
N HIS A 145 -8.28 10.59 20.52
CA HIS A 145 -9.55 10.87 21.17
C HIS A 145 -10.67 10.37 20.26
N VAL A 146 -11.45 9.41 20.76
CA VAL A 146 -12.62 8.86 20.06
C VAL A 146 -13.87 9.58 20.56
N ALA A 147 -14.51 10.32 19.65
CA ALA A 147 -15.78 10.98 19.92
C ALA A 147 -16.96 10.01 19.81
N ASP A 148 -18.04 10.28 20.54
CA ASP A 148 -19.28 9.50 20.46
C ASP A 148 -19.95 9.59 19.08
N TRP A 149 -20.81 8.62 18.79
CA TRP A 149 -21.57 8.56 17.54
C TRP A 149 -22.52 9.74 17.37
N VAL A 150 -22.32 10.50 16.30
CA VAL A 150 -23.22 11.58 15.90
C VAL A 150 -23.95 11.21 14.62
N THR A 151 -25.28 11.35 14.62
CA THR A 151 -26.07 11.16 13.42
C THR A 151 -26.00 12.41 12.54
N THR A 152 -25.56 12.22 11.30
CA THR A 152 -25.51 13.25 10.26
C THR A 152 -26.91 13.69 9.86
N THR A 153 -27.01 14.89 9.29
CA THR A 153 -28.27 15.39 8.70
C THR A 153 -28.49 14.92 7.26
N LYS A 154 -27.58 14.11 6.71
CA LYS A 154 -27.49 13.75 5.29
C LYS A 154 -27.38 12.23 5.16
N SER A 155 -27.98 11.64 4.14
CA SER A 155 -27.86 10.20 3.89
C SER A 155 -26.53 9.86 3.23
N GLU A 156 -26.08 8.61 3.39
CA GLU A 156 -24.94 8.09 2.64
C GLU A 156 -25.14 8.25 1.13
N THR A 157 -26.34 7.87 0.66
CA THR A 157 -26.74 7.90 -0.76
C THR A 157 -26.54 9.26 -1.42
N LEU A 158 -26.67 10.37 -0.67
CA LEU A 158 -26.46 11.70 -1.22
C LEU A 158 -25.05 11.87 -1.83
N TYR A 159 -24.06 11.21 -1.23
CA TYR A 159 -22.65 11.32 -1.61
C TYR A 159 -22.18 10.19 -2.53
N THR A 160 -23.03 9.19 -2.79
CA THR A 160 -22.68 8.01 -3.59
C THR A 160 -23.49 7.91 -4.88
N GLN A 161 -24.65 8.57 -4.96
CA GLN A 161 -25.53 8.57 -6.15
C GLN A 161 -24.87 9.14 -7.41
N ASP A 162 -23.81 9.95 -7.28
CA ASP A 162 -23.02 10.48 -8.39
C ASP A 162 -21.96 9.49 -8.88
N GLY A 163 -21.90 8.30 -8.29
CA GLY A 163 -20.94 7.25 -8.61
C GLY A 163 -19.54 7.48 -8.05
N SER A 164 -19.32 8.55 -7.28
CA SER A 164 -18.01 8.86 -6.69
C SER A 164 -17.68 8.07 -5.44
N GLN A 165 -18.66 7.34 -4.89
CA GLN A 165 -18.55 6.64 -3.61
C GLN A 165 -18.10 7.58 -2.47
N GLY A 166 -18.59 8.82 -2.46
CA GLY A 166 -18.26 9.82 -1.45
C GLY A 166 -16.87 10.43 -1.55
N ARG A 167 -16.10 10.13 -2.62
CA ARG A 167 -14.74 10.65 -2.78
C ARG A 167 -14.69 12.10 -3.26
N THR A 168 -15.83 12.75 -3.52
CA THR A 168 -15.91 14.17 -3.87
C THR A 168 -15.83 15.05 -2.62
N GLN A 169 -15.55 16.35 -2.77
CA GLN A 169 -15.38 17.25 -1.61
C GLN A 169 -16.72 17.56 -0.91
N GLU A 170 -17.83 17.35 -1.61
CA GLU A 170 -19.20 17.57 -1.13
C GLU A 170 -19.50 16.75 0.14
N ILE A 171 -18.82 15.61 0.35
CA ILE A 171 -18.95 14.81 1.58
C ILE A 171 -18.62 15.60 2.85
N GLN A 172 -17.84 16.67 2.74
CA GLN A 172 -17.45 17.52 3.88
C GLN A 172 -18.66 18.15 4.59
N GLU A 173 -19.79 18.33 3.89
CA GLU A 173 -21.05 18.75 4.52
C GLU A 173 -21.51 17.79 5.61
N ALA A 174 -21.26 16.48 5.48
CA ALA A 174 -21.65 15.45 6.44
C ALA A 174 -20.93 15.60 7.78
N PHE A 175 -19.72 16.18 7.80
CA PHE A 175 -18.88 16.27 8.99
C PHE A 175 -19.34 17.37 9.95
N THR A 176 -20.03 18.39 9.45
CA THR A 176 -20.45 19.58 10.22
C THR A 176 -21.16 19.24 11.55
N PRO A 177 -22.23 18.41 11.59
CA PRO A 177 -22.88 18.06 12.87
C PRO A 177 -21.95 17.31 13.82
N VAL A 178 -21.07 16.45 13.28
CA VAL A 178 -20.11 15.66 14.07
C VAL A 178 -19.07 16.57 14.72
N LEU A 179 -18.54 17.53 13.95
CA LEU A 179 -17.55 18.49 14.42
C LEU A 179 -18.14 19.49 15.43
N HIS A 180 -19.40 19.92 15.26
CA HIS A 180 -20.08 20.73 16.28
C HIS A 180 -20.27 19.98 17.60
N ALA A 181 -20.73 18.72 17.55
CA ALA A 181 -20.88 17.90 18.75
C ALA A 181 -19.55 17.65 19.46
N LEU A 182 -18.46 17.45 18.69
CA LEU A 182 -17.11 17.38 19.23
C LEU A 182 -16.71 18.68 19.95
N ASP A 183 -16.90 19.84 19.31
CA ASP A 183 -16.56 21.15 19.88
C ASP A 183 -17.41 21.50 21.13
N ASP A 184 -18.64 21.00 21.21
CA ASP A 184 -19.50 21.15 22.39
C ASP A 184 -18.97 20.42 23.64
N THR A 185 -18.04 19.46 23.49
CA THR A 185 -17.36 18.81 24.62
C THR A 185 -16.31 19.71 25.30
N ASN A 186 -15.98 20.87 24.70
CA ASN A 186 -14.87 21.74 25.09
C ASN A 186 -13.49 21.05 24.99
N ILE A 187 -13.33 20.17 24.00
CA ILE A 187 -12.03 19.59 23.67
C ILE A 187 -11.01 20.68 23.33
N ASP A 188 -9.78 20.50 23.80
CA ASP A 188 -8.66 21.41 23.51
C ASP A 188 -8.09 21.11 22.12
N LEU A 189 -8.63 21.78 21.09
CA LEU A 189 -8.22 21.58 19.69
C LEU A 189 -6.78 22.05 19.40
N SER A 190 -6.17 22.84 20.28
CA SER A 190 -4.76 23.24 20.12
C SER A 190 -3.79 22.06 20.19
N GLN A 191 -4.19 20.96 20.83
CA GLN A 191 -3.39 19.73 20.90
C GLN A 191 -3.33 18.96 19.58
N TYR A 192 -4.18 19.33 18.61
CA TYR A 192 -4.32 18.68 17.32
C TYR A 192 -3.88 19.57 16.15
N ASP A 193 -3.17 20.67 16.44
CA ASP A 193 -2.58 21.60 15.46
C ASP A 193 -1.10 21.76 15.79
N SER A 194 -0.29 20.79 15.38
CA SER A 194 1.13 20.74 15.68
C SER A 194 1.93 21.75 14.86
N ASP A 195 1.33 22.29 13.78
CA ASP A 195 2.00 23.16 12.82
C ASP A 195 1.59 24.65 12.92
N GLY A 196 0.61 24.95 13.79
CA GLY A 196 0.15 26.29 14.17
C GLY A 196 -0.65 27.00 13.08
N ASP A 197 -1.23 26.27 12.11
CA ASP A 197 -2.03 26.85 11.03
C ASP A 197 -3.52 27.07 11.39
N ASN A 198 -3.92 26.71 12.61
CA ASN A 198 -5.30 26.68 13.12
C ASN A 198 -6.21 25.71 12.34
N GLU A 199 -5.63 24.67 11.74
CA GLU A 199 -6.37 23.55 11.18
C GLU A 199 -6.00 22.27 11.93
N ILE A 200 -6.98 21.39 12.14
CA ILE A 200 -6.72 20.09 12.75
C ILE A 200 -5.82 19.27 11.81
N ASP A 201 -4.69 18.78 12.34
CA ASP A 201 -3.65 18.04 11.61
C ASP A 201 -4.20 16.77 10.95
N MET A 202 -5.08 16.05 11.64
CA MET A 202 -5.76 14.84 11.16
C MET A 202 -7.04 14.51 11.94
N THR A 203 -8.13 14.31 11.20
CA THR A 203 -9.37 13.71 11.71
C THR A 203 -9.71 12.43 10.94
N VAL A 204 -9.96 11.33 11.64
CA VAL A 204 -10.48 10.08 11.06
C VAL A 204 -11.98 10.01 11.29
N PHE A 205 -12.77 10.04 10.22
CA PHE A 205 -14.21 9.82 10.27
C PHE A 205 -14.52 8.35 10.01
N LEU A 206 -15.00 7.65 11.04
CA LEU A 206 -15.51 6.28 10.90
C LEU A 206 -17.02 6.33 10.69
N HIS A 207 -17.48 5.95 9.49
CA HIS A 207 -18.90 6.01 9.15
C HIS A 207 -19.63 4.70 9.47
N SER A 208 -20.94 4.79 9.69
CA SER A 208 -21.79 3.63 10.00
C SER A 208 -22.09 2.72 8.81
N GLY A 209 -21.42 2.91 7.67
CA GLY A 209 -21.55 2.09 6.46
C GLY A 209 -20.50 0.96 6.41
N TYR A 210 -20.55 0.20 5.32
CA TYR A 210 -19.48 -0.72 4.91
C TYR A 210 -18.70 -0.10 3.74
N ASP A 211 -17.46 -0.55 3.50
CA ASP A 211 -16.64 0.04 2.44
C ASP A 211 -17.28 -0.13 1.06
N GLY A 212 -17.31 0.93 0.26
CA GLY A 212 -17.73 0.85 -1.14
C GLY A 212 -16.86 -0.04 -2.03
N VAL A 213 -15.64 -0.42 -1.62
CA VAL A 213 -14.81 -1.37 -2.38
C VAL A 213 -15.00 -2.84 -1.96
N TYR A 214 -15.61 -3.10 -0.80
CA TYR A 214 -15.83 -4.47 -0.33
C TYR A 214 -16.95 -5.15 -1.15
N PRO A 215 -16.80 -6.40 -1.62
CA PRO A 215 -17.82 -7.04 -2.45
C PRO A 215 -19.10 -7.36 -1.67
N GLY A 216 -20.22 -7.45 -2.39
CA GLY A 216 -21.51 -7.85 -1.83
C GLY A 216 -22.32 -6.70 -1.25
N ASN A 217 -23.65 -6.84 -1.33
CA ASN A 217 -24.58 -5.82 -0.87
C ASN A 217 -24.56 -5.71 0.65
N ASP A 218 -24.86 -4.52 1.15
CA ASP A 218 -25.09 -4.30 2.57
C ASP A 218 -26.28 -5.17 3.05
N CYS A 219 -26.04 -6.05 4.01
CA CYS A 219 -27.04 -6.98 4.54
C CYS A 219 -28.27 -6.29 5.17
N GLN A 220 -28.13 -5.05 5.66
CA GLN A 220 -29.21 -4.32 6.35
C GLN A 220 -29.95 -3.38 5.40
N THR A 221 -29.25 -2.69 4.51
CA THR A 221 -29.84 -1.66 3.63
C THR A 221 -30.09 -2.16 2.20
N GLY A 222 -29.44 -3.26 1.79
CA GLY A 222 -29.55 -3.85 0.46
C GLY A 222 -28.76 -3.13 -0.64
N VAL A 223 -28.12 -2.00 -0.34
CA VAL A 223 -27.39 -1.17 -1.32
C VAL A 223 -26.13 -1.88 -1.82
N THR A 224 -25.75 -1.63 -3.07
CA THR A 224 -24.58 -2.25 -3.70
C THR A 224 -23.28 -1.58 -3.26
N PRO A 225 -22.09 -2.18 -3.48
CA PRO A 225 -20.83 -1.54 -3.13
C PRO A 225 -20.64 -0.14 -3.77
N LEU A 226 -21.14 0.07 -4.99
CA LEU A 226 -21.04 1.37 -5.67
C LEU A 226 -21.89 2.48 -5.03
N GLU A 227 -22.87 2.10 -4.22
CA GLU A 227 -23.77 3.00 -3.53
C GLU A 227 -23.34 3.29 -2.08
N ARG A 228 -22.20 2.75 -1.63
CA ARG A 228 -21.61 3.01 -0.32
C ARG A 228 -20.43 3.97 -0.41
N VAL A 229 -20.15 4.66 0.67
CA VAL A 229 -18.94 5.48 0.76
C VAL A 229 -17.73 4.56 0.83
N ALA A 230 -16.73 4.86 0.01
CA ALA A 230 -15.49 4.10 -0.03
C ALA A 230 -14.37 4.89 0.65
N SER A 231 -13.44 4.16 1.27
CA SER A 231 -12.36 4.78 2.02
C SER A 231 -11.51 5.70 1.14
N HIS A 232 -11.12 6.83 1.73
CA HIS A 232 -10.28 7.84 1.09
C HIS A 232 -9.73 8.86 2.10
N TYR A 233 -8.64 9.52 1.69
CA TYR A 233 -8.06 10.66 2.38
C TYR A 233 -8.26 11.98 1.62
N ARG A 234 -8.16 13.10 2.35
CA ARG A 234 -7.96 14.45 1.80
C ARG A 234 -6.98 15.23 2.67
N LEU A 235 -5.97 15.82 2.02
CA LEU A 235 -4.97 16.67 2.68
C LEU A 235 -5.54 18.03 3.12
N ARG A 236 -6.72 18.43 2.63
CA ARG A 236 -7.45 19.64 3.03
C ARG A 236 -8.95 19.46 2.90
N ALA A 237 -9.70 20.03 3.85
CA ALA A 237 -11.15 20.16 3.77
C ALA A 237 -11.57 21.51 3.17
N SER A 238 -11.25 21.71 1.89
CA SER A 238 -11.43 22.99 1.17
C SER A 238 -12.89 23.45 1.00
N GLN A 239 -13.88 22.56 1.12
CA GLN A 239 -15.31 22.89 1.08
C GLN A 239 -15.96 22.97 2.47
N SER A 240 -15.26 22.55 3.52
CA SER A 240 -15.76 22.69 4.88
C SER A 240 -15.85 24.16 5.27
N THR A 241 -17.01 24.55 5.77
CA THR A 241 -17.25 25.91 6.33
C THR A 241 -17.21 25.92 7.85
N TRP A 242 -16.97 24.76 8.47
CA TRP A 242 -16.93 24.64 9.92
C TRP A 242 -15.71 25.34 10.52
N VAL A 243 -15.95 26.10 11.58
CA VAL A 243 -14.94 26.71 12.44
C VAL A 243 -15.39 26.46 13.87
N SER A 244 -14.51 25.91 14.71
CA SER A 244 -14.77 25.68 16.12
C SER A 244 -14.94 27.00 16.90
N LYS A 245 -15.52 26.95 18.09
CA LYS A 245 -15.60 28.09 19.02
C LYS A 245 -14.23 28.66 19.35
N SER A 246 -13.20 27.83 19.33
CA SER A 246 -11.80 28.19 19.59
C SER A 246 -11.04 28.65 18.34
N GLY A 247 -11.71 28.74 17.18
CA GLY A 247 -11.12 29.28 15.94
C GLY A 247 -10.40 28.28 15.04
N TYR A 248 -10.48 26.98 15.34
CA TYR A 248 -9.86 25.91 14.55
C TYR A 248 -10.77 25.44 13.42
N LYS A 249 -10.18 25.00 12.30
CA LYS A 249 -10.88 24.43 11.15
C LYS A 249 -10.59 22.95 10.97
N LEU A 250 -11.43 22.28 10.18
CA LEU A 250 -11.09 20.94 9.70
C LEU A 250 -9.95 21.03 8.68
N GLY A 251 -8.84 20.35 8.96
CA GLY A 251 -7.69 20.25 8.05
C GLY A 251 -7.72 18.95 7.24
N THR A 252 -6.70 18.12 7.45
CA THR A 252 -6.59 16.81 6.80
C THR A 252 -7.62 15.84 7.38
N TYR A 253 -8.20 14.99 6.54
CA TYR A 253 -9.10 13.96 7.03
C TYR A 253 -8.99 12.64 6.28
N VAL A 254 -9.37 11.57 6.98
CA VAL A 254 -9.57 10.22 6.46
C VAL A 254 -11.04 9.85 6.66
N VAL A 255 -11.63 9.17 5.68
CA VAL A 255 -12.94 8.54 5.79
C VAL A 255 -12.76 7.05 5.62
N ALA A 256 -13.30 6.26 6.56
CA ALA A 256 -13.28 4.81 6.50
C ALA A 256 -14.55 4.24 7.16
N PRO A 257 -14.98 3.01 6.82
CA PRO A 257 -16.10 2.38 7.51
C PRO A 257 -15.68 1.94 8.91
N ALA A 258 -16.61 2.08 9.86
CA ALA A 258 -16.45 1.55 11.21
C ALA A 258 -16.51 0.01 11.24
N TYR A 259 -17.15 -0.60 10.24
CA TYR A 259 -17.47 -2.02 10.22
C TYR A 259 -16.72 -2.79 9.13
N TYR A 260 -16.31 -4.03 9.45
CA TYR A 260 -15.74 -4.97 8.50
C TYR A 260 -16.82 -5.64 7.65
N GLY A 261 -16.47 -5.96 6.40
CA GLY A 261 -17.28 -6.78 5.52
C GLY A 261 -18.48 -6.04 4.94
N ASN A 262 -19.61 -6.73 4.81
CA ASN A 262 -20.89 -6.20 4.34
C ASN A 262 -22.07 -6.64 5.23
N CYS A 263 -21.79 -7.37 6.31
CA CYS A 263 -22.75 -7.97 7.24
C CYS A 263 -22.16 -8.01 8.67
N ASP A 264 -23.00 -8.29 9.67
CA ASP A 264 -22.64 -8.60 11.07
C ASP A 264 -22.04 -7.47 11.95
N LEU A 265 -21.83 -6.25 11.42
CA LEU A 265 -21.44 -5.06 12.20
C LEU A 265 -20.22 -5.27 13.12
N ASN A 266 -19.29 -6.14 12.71
CA ASN A 266 -18.02 -6.34 13.38
C ASN A 266 -17.12 -5.12 13.17
N ILE A 267 -16.28 -4.78 14.14
CA ILE A 267 -15.31 -3.69 14.00
C ILE A 267 -14.39 -3.92 12.79
N ASN A 268 -14.10 -2.85 12.05
CA ASN A 268 -13.24 -2.92 10.88
C ASN A 268 -11.79 -3.28 11.23
N GLY A 269 -11.10 -3.97 10.32
CA GLY A 269 -9.67 -4.19 10.42
C GLY A 269 -8.89 -2.91 10.12
N MET A 270 -7.68 -2.81 10.66
CA MET A 270 -6.89 -1.58 10.57
C MET A 270 -6.30 -1.29 9.19
N GLY A 271 -6.13 -2.29 8.31
CA GLY A 271 -5.34 -2.15 7.09
C GLY A 271 -5.71 -0.94 6.23
N VAL A 272 -7.01 -0.77 5.94
CA VAL A 272 -7.50 0.37 5.15
C VAL A 272 -7.34 1.68 5.90
N ILE A 273 -7.63 1.71 7.20
CA ILE A 273 -7.47 2.91 8.03
C ILE A 273 -6.01 3.38 8.03
N VAL A 274 -5.07 2.45 8.22
CA VAL A 274 -3.63 2.77 8.23
C VAL A 274 -3.16 3.24 6.85
N HIS A 275 -3.60 2.59 5.78
CA HIS A 275 -3.29 3.00 4.41
C HIS A 275 -3.68 4.46 4.16
N GLU A 276 -4.91 4.83 4.52
CA GLU A 276 -5.40 6.21 4.36
C GLU A 276 -4.71 7.21 5.30
N ILE A 277 -4.36 6.81 6.52
CA ILE A 277 -3.55 7.64 7.43
C ILE A 277 -2.18 7.93 6.81
N ILE A 278 -1.54 6.95 6.16
CA ILE A 278 -0.20 7.13 5.58
C ILE A 278 -0.23 8.17 4.44
N HIS A 279 -1.32 8.24 3.66
CA HIS A 279 -1.48 9.27 2.64
C HIS A 279 -1.50 10.70 3.19
N ALA A 280 -1.91 10.91 4.44
CA ALA A 280 -1.86 12.23 5.08
C ALA A 280 -0.42 12.77 5.20
N PHE A 281 0.57 11.88 5.21
CA PHE A 281 1.98 12.26 5.16
C PHE A 281 2.46 12.56 3.73
N GLY A 282 1.62 12.44 2.71
CA GLY A 282 1.98 12.72 1.31
C GLY A 282 2.63 11.54 0.59
N ILE A 283 2.48 10.32 1.12
CA ILE A 283 2.91 9.10 0.44
C ILE A 283 1.86 8.73 -0.63
N PRO A 284 2.26 8.45 -1.88
CA PRO A 284 1.33 8.06 -2.94
C PRO A 284 0.91 6.58 -2.83
N ASP A 285 -0.16 6.24 -3.53
CA ASP A 285 -0.53 4.85 -3.83
C ASP A 285 0.59 4.16 -4.61
N LEU A 286 0.92 2.93 -4.22
CA LEU A 286 1.95 2.10 -4.87
C LEU A 286 1.38 0.93 -5.68
N TYR A 287 0.05 0.80 -5.78
CA TYR A 287 -0.63 -0.11 -6.72
C TYR A 287 -0.73 0.53 -8.13
N ASP A 288 -1.10 -0.27 -9.14
CA ASP A 288 -1.36 0.24 -10.49
C ASP A 288 -2.62 1.11 -10.50
N THR A 289 -2.43 2.42 -10.64
CA THR A 289 -3.52 3.41 -10.59
C THR A 289 -4.13 3.70 -11.96
N ALA A 290 -3.55 3.20 -13.05
CA ALA A 290 -4.09 3.38 -14.40
C ALA A 290 -5.16 2.34 -14.75
N ASP A 291 -5.02 1.11 -14.24
CA ASP A 291 -5.81 -0.07 -14.66
C ASP A 291 -6.63 -0.72 -13.54
N PHE A 292 -7.09 0.07 -12.57
CA PHE A 292 -7.89 -0.36 -11.41
C PHE A 292 -9.09 -1.29 -11.71
N SER A 293 -9.63 -1.30 -12.94
CA SER A 293 -10.85 -2.07 -13.28
C SER A 293 -10.62 -3.40 -14.00
N SER A 294 -9.43 -3.69 -14.54
CA SER A 294 -9.23 -4.91 -15.36
C SER A 294 -8.73 -6.12 -14.57
N THR A 295 -8.13 -5.90 -13.39
CA THR A 295 -7.28 -6.91 -12.75
C THR A 295 -7.56 -7.14 -11.27
N GLY A 296 -8.61 -6.52 -10.71
CA GLY A 296 -9.07 -6.83 -9.35
C GLY A 296 -8.06 -6.47 -8.27
N PHE A 297 -7.58 -5.22 -8.26
CA PHE A 297 -6.60 -4.66 -7.30
C PHE A 297 -5.15 -5.13 -7.46
N LEU A 298 -4.86 -5.98 -8.45
CA LEU A 298 -3.49 -6.43 -8.75
C LEU A 298 -2.71 -5.38 -9.54
N GLY A 299 -1.44 -5.22 -9.18
CA GLY A 299 -0.47 -4.37 -9.88
C GLY A 299 0.39 -3.50 -8.96
N GLY A 300 1.39 -2.83 -9.52
CA GLY A 300 2.36 -2.04 -8.75
C GLY A 300 3.24 -2.93 -7.88
N ILE A 301 3.28 -2.71 -6.55
CA ILE A 301 4.04 -3.55 -5.61
C ILE A 301 3.18 -4.51 -4.77
N ASP A 302 1.85 -4.49 -4.91
CA ASP A 302 0.88 -5.35 -4.20
C ASP A 302 1.27 -5.72 -2.73
N TYR A 303 1.33 -7.02 -2.38
CA TYR A 303 1.64 -7.51 -1.02
C TYR A 303 3.03 -7.12 -0.50
N TYR A 304 3.90 -6.57 -1.34
CA TYR A 304 5.23 -6.09 -0.93
C TYR A 304 5.19 -4.75 -0.21
N GLY A 305 4.07 -4.01 -0.22
CA GLY A 305 3.92 -2.81 0.60
C GLY A 305 2.48 -2.36 0.85
N LEU A 306 2.22 -1.86 2.06
CA LEU A 306 0.90 -1.37 2.50
C LEU A 306 0.25 -0.38 1.51
N MET A 307 1.06 0.46 0.88
CA MET A 307 0.58 1.51 -0.02
C MET A 307 0.09 0.96 -1.36
N ALA A 308 0.29 -0.33 -1.65
CA ALA A 308 -0.35 -1.02 -2.75
C ALA A 308 -1.48 -1.92 -2.26
N ASN A 309 -1.20 -2.75 -1.25
CA ASN A 309 -2.19 -3.64 -0.67
C ASN A 309 -2.31 -3.40 0.84
N PRO A 310 -3.48 -2.99 1.36
CA PRO A 310 -3.65 -2.70 2.79
C PRO A 310 -3.61 -3.95 3.68
N TRP A 311 -3.47 -5.14 3.10
CA TRP A 311 -3.50 -6.43 3.81
C TRP A 311 -2.28 -7.27 3.45
N GLN A 312 -1.98 -8.26 4.30
CA GLN A 312 -1.05 -9.33 3.96
C GLN A 312 -1.74 -10.43 3.13
N PRO A 313 -0.96 -11.35 2.51
CA PRO A 313 -1.50 -12.53 1.87
C PRO A 313 -2.56 -13.24 2.72
N GLY A 314 -3.69 -13.59 2.09
CA GLY A 314 -4.84 -14.20 2.78
C GLY A 314 -6.01 -13.25 3.05
N PHE A 315 -5.95 -11.98 2.62
CA PHE A 315 -7.06 -11.02 2.60
C PHE A 315 -7.72 -10.76 3.98
N ASP A 316 -6.93 -10.77 5.05
CA ASP A 316 -7.40 -10.48 6.40
C ASP A 316 -7.07 -9.04 6.80
N SER A 317 -8.08 -8.17 6.80
CA SER A 317 -7.94 -6.74 7.08
C SER A 317 -7.38 -6.40 8.46
N ARG A 318 -7.37 -7.37 9.38
CA ARG A 318 -6.84 -7.24 10.74
C ARG A 318 -5.32 -7.39 10.79
N TYR A 319 -4.69 -7.83 9.69
CA TYR A 319 -3.25 -8.02 9.54
C TYR A 319 -2.77 -7.14 8.38
N PRO A 320 -2.47 -5.86 8.64
CA PRO A 320 -2.06 -4.92 7.60
C PRO A 320 -0.75 -5.35 6.93
N GLY A 321 -0.57 -4.99 5.66
CA GLY A 321 0.71 -5.11 4.97
C GLY A 321 1.82 -4.29 5.68
N PRO A 322 3.08 -4.75 5.76
CA PRO A 322 4.18 -3.92 6.25
C PRO A 322 4.44 -2.74 5.31
N LEU A 323 4.98 -1.64 5.85
CA LEU A 323 5.59 -0.61 5.02
C LEU A 323 6.91 -1.12 4.43
N MET A 324 7.06 -0.99 3.11
CA MET A 324 8.33 -1.26 2.45
C MET A 324 9.41 -0.24 2.83
N ALA A 325 10.68 -0.59 2.60
CA ALA A 325 11.82 0.30 2.84
C ALA A 325 11.63 1.68 2.22
N TRP A 326 11.13 1.77 0.98
CA TRP A 326 10.94 3.05 0.30
C TRP A 326 9.99 3.97 1.09
N THR A 327 8.84 3.46 1.53
CA THR A 327 7.87 4.24 2.31
C THR A 327 8.46 4.69 3.64
N LYS A 328 9.20 3.82 4.34
CA LYS A 328 9.88 4.16 5.60
C LYS A 328 10.94 5.27 5.40
N ILE A 329 11.64 5.29 4.26
CA ILE A 329 12.60 6.34 3.88
C ILE A 329 11.88 7.66 3.63
N GLN A 330 10.79 7.66 2.85
CA GLN A 330 10.02 8.88 2.55
C GLN A 330 9.39 9.51 3.79
N LEU A 331 9.06 8.69 4.80
CA LEU A 331 8.57 9.14 6.11
C LEU A 331 9.71 9.58 7.06
N GLY A 332 10.97 9.36 6.68
CA GLY A 332 12.14 9.67 7.50
C GLY A 332 12.35 8.72 8.67
N TRP A 333 11.76 7.52 8.65
CA TRP A 333 11.84 6.54 9.74
C TRP A 333 13.10 5.68 9.69
N ILE A 334 13.67 5.51 8.50
CA ILE A 334 14.95 4.80 8.32
C ILE A 334 15.86 5.58 7.39
N ASN A 335 17.17 5.42 7.59
CA ASN A 335 18.20 5.91 6.69
C ASN A 335 18.88 4.69 6.03
N PRO A 336 18.81 4.52 4.70
CA PRO A 336 19.42 3.39 4.05
C PRO A 336 20.95 3.50 4.06
N ILE A 337 21.63 2.36 4.09
CA ILE A 337 23.09 2.29 4.00
C ILE A 337 23.48 2.24 2.52
N GLU A 338 24.34 3.15 2.08
CA GLU A 338 24.81 3.14 0.70
C GLU A 338 25.91 2.09 0.48
N ILE A 339 25.69 1.22 -0.50
CA ILE A 339 26.70 0.28 -1.00
C ILE A 339 27.58 1.03 -2.01
N THR A 340 28.86 1.19 -1.68
CA THR A 340 29.81 2.00 -2.47
C THR A 340 30.90 1.19 -3.16
N GLY A 341 30.97 -0.12 -2.94
CA GLY A 341 31.99 -1.00 -3.52
C GLY A 341 31.62 -2.48 -3.51
N ASP A 342 32.46 -3.29 -4.12
CA ASP A 342 32.33 -4.75 -4.15
C ASP A 342 32.46 -5.31 -2.73
N GLY A 343 31.67 -6.34 -2.41
CA GLY A 343 31.73 -6.98 -1.09
C GLY A 343 30.57 -7.92 -0.79
N VAL A 344 30.64 -8.53 0.39
CA VAL A 344 29.56 -9.31 0.98
C VAL A 344 28.87 -8.46 2.04
N TYR A 345 27.56 -8.34 1.93
CA TYR A 345 26.72 -7.53 2.79
C TYR A 345 25.74 -8.44 3.54
N SER A 346 25.39 -8.07 4.76
CA SER A 346 24.36 -8.73 5.56
C SER A 346 23.24 -7.76 5.92
N ILE A 347 22.02 -8.27 6.01
CA ILE A 347 20.80 -7.49 6.26
C ILE A 347 19.82 -8.29 7.13
N ARG A 348 19.44 -7.72 8.27
CA ARG A 348 18.43 -8.32 9.17
C ARG A 348 17.04 -8.14 8.58
N ALA A 349 16.09 -8.99 9.01
CA ALA A 349 14.71 -8.89 8.53
C ALA A 349 14.07 -7.55 8.94
N ALA A 350 13.26 -7.00 8.04
CA ALA A 350 12.71 -5.65 8.16
C ALA A 350 11.76 -5.46 9.35
N ALA A 351 11.15 -6.53 9.87
CA ALA A 351 10.34 -6.46 11.10
C ALA A 351 11.15 -6.52 12.39
N GLU A 352 12.45 -6.78 12.32
CA GLU A 352 13.34 -6.84 13.48
C GLU A 352 14.33 -5.69 13.53
N ALA A 353 14.66 -5.08 12.39
CA ALA A 353 15.64 -4.01 12.29
C ALA A 353 15.32 -3.02 11.17
N PRO A 354 15.76 -1.75 11.30
CA PRO A 354 15.60 -0.72 10.26
C PRO A 354 16.63 -0.83 9.12
N ASP A 355 17.12 -2.02 8.82
CA ASP A 355 18.17 -2.21 7.82
C ASP A 355 17.58 -2.11 6.41
N ALA A 356 18.20 -1.29 5.57
CA ALA A 356 17.97 -1.22 4.13
C ALA A 356 19.27 -0.78 3.44
N TYR A 357 19.54 -1.30 2.24
CA TYR A 357 20.67 -0.85 1.42
C TYR A 357 20.20 -0.10 0.18
N VAL A 358 20.98 0.89 -0.24
CA VAL A 358 20.79 1.61 -1.51
C VAL A 358 22.02 1.49 -2.39
N ILE A 359 21.82 1.35 -3.70
CA ILE A 359 22.86 1.39 -4.73
C ILE A 359 22.54 2.54 -5.69
N ASN A 360 23.28 3.64 -5.60
CA ASN A 360 23.14 4.79 -6.50
C ASN A 360 24.15 4.79 -7.66
N LYS A 361 25.28 4.09 -7.50
CA LYS A 361 26.35 4.11 -8.50
C LYS A 361 25.84 3.50 -9.82
N GLY A 362 26.06 4.23 -10.92
CA GLY A 362 25.63 3.78 -12.25
C GLY A 362 24.21 4.18 -12.63
N TYR A 363 23.45 4.79 -11.71
CA TYR A 363 22.09 5.25 -11.95
C TYR A 363 22.00 6.77 -12.14
N ALA A 364 20.94 7.22 -12.80
CA ALA A 364 20.63 8.65 -12.89
C ALA A 364 20.27 9.22 -11.52
N SER A 365 20.39 10.54 -11.34
CA SER A 365 19.90 11.18 -10.11
C SER A 365 18.41 10.89 -9.93
N GLY A 366 18.00 10.41 -8.76
CA GLY A 366 16.62 10.02 -8.46
C GLY A 366 16.26 8.59 -8.90
N GLU A 367 17.20 7.85 -9.48
CA GLU A 367 17.06 6.43 -9.83
C GLU A 367 18.07 5.61 -9.02
N TYR A 368 17.66 4.45 -8.50
CA TYR A 368 18.52 3.60 -7.66
C TYR A 368 17.90 2.22 -7.42
N LEU A 369 18.72 1.26 -6.96
CA LEU A 369 18.21 0.03 -6.35
C LEU A 369 18.06 0.20 -4.83
N LEU A 370 16.96 -0.33 -4.30
CA LEU A 370 16.69 -0.39 -2.87
C LEU A 370 16.50 -1.85 -2.44
N ILE A 371 17.21 -2.25 -1.40
CA ILE A 371 17.28 -3.65 -0.96
C ILE A 371 16.82 -3.76 0.50
N GLU A 372 15.84 -4.63 0.78
CA GLU A 372 15.45 -5.01 2.14
C GLU A 372 15.18 -6.52 2.25
N ASN A 373 15.27 -7.06 3.47
CA ASN A 373 15.01 -8.47 3.78
C ASN A 373 13.61 -8.62 4.38
N ARG A 374 12.72 -9.39 3.75
CA ARG A 374 11.31 -9.55 4.15
C ARG A 374 11.02 -11.01 4.43
N GLN A 375 10.48 -11.30 5.62
CA GLN A 375 10.22 -12.67 6.06
C GLN A 375 8.95 -12.74 6.89
N ALA A 376 8.28 -13.89 6.90
CA ALA A 376 7.18 -14.11 7.82
C ALA A 376 7.73 -14.36 9.24
N ILE A 377 7.52 -13.41 10.16
CA ILE A 377 7.96 -13.55 11.56
C ILE A 377 6.74 -13.55 12.49
N GLN A 378 6.48 -14.69 13.13
CA GLN A 378 5.33 -14.85 14.02
C GLN A 378 5.32 -13.79 15.13
N GLY A 379 4.16 -13.17 15.37
CA GLY A 379 4.05 -12.15 16.41
C GLY A 379 4.53 -10.76 15.98
N ARG A 380 5.04 -10.60 14.75
CA ARG A 380 5.42 -9.32 14.15
C ARG A 380 4.43 -8.89 13.08
N VAL A 381 4.62 -7.68 12.56
CA VAL A 381 3.71 -7.09 11.56
C VAL A 381 3.72 -7.87 10.24
N ASP A 382 4.80 -8.55 9.90
CA ASP A 382 4.97 -9.34 8.67
C ASP A 382 4.63 -10.83 8.83
N GLU A 383 3.97 -11.24 9.93
CA GLU A 383 3.78 -12.66 10.26
C GLU A 383 3.00 -13.50 9.24
N ARG A 384 2.31 -12.86 8.29
CA ARG A 384 1.56 -13.51 7.20
C ARG A 384 2.17 -13.25 5.83
N PHE A 385 3.39 -12.73 5.79
CA PHE A 385 4.13 -12.57 4.56
C PHE A 385 4.48 -13.93 3.93
N PHE A 386 5.05 -13.93 2.72
CA PHE A 386 5.40 -15.15 2.01
C PHE A 386 6.45 -15.99 2.76
N THR A 387 6.33 -17.31 2.62
CA THR A 387 7.27 -18.29 3.14
C THR A 387 7.65 -19.27 2.02
N PRO A 388 8.95 -19.50 1.73
CA PRO A 388 10.11 -18.82 2.33
C PRO A 388 10.11 -17.31 2.04
N GLY A 389 10.66 -16.54 2.97
CA GLY A 389 10.94 -15.13 2.75
C GLY A 389 12.20 -14.93 1.90
N GLY A 390 12.71 -13.70 1.85
CA GLY A 390 13.95 -13.40 1.13
C GLY A 390 14.29 -11.92 1.02
N ILE A 391 15.31 -11.64 0.23
CA ILE A 391 15.68 -10.29 -0.17
C ILE A 391 14.71 -9.80 -1.25
N THR A 392 14.14 -8.62 -1.03
CA THR A 392 13.46 -7.82 -2.06
C THR A 392 14.44 -6.82 -2.64
N ILE A 393 14.43 -6.65 -3.96
CA ILE A 393 15.20 -5.63 -4.66
C ILE A 393 14.22 -4.79 -5.46
N TYR A 394 14.11 -3.51 -5.13
CA TYR A 394 13.26 -2.57 -5.85
C TYR A 394 14.09 -1.72 -6.79
N HIS A 395 13.61 -1.53 -8.01
CA HIS A 395 14.07 -0.46 -8.88
C HIS A 395 13.22 0.78 -8.59
N ILE A 396 13.88 1.84 -8.14
CA ILE A 396 13.24 3.13 -7.84
C ILE A 396 13.64 4.13 -8.91
N ASP A 397 12.66 4.83 -9.48
CA ASP A 397 12.88 6.01 -10.30
C ASP A 397 11.88 7.11 -9.91
N GLU A 398 12.33 8.01 -9.03
CA GLU A 398 11.53 9.15 -8.56
C GLU A 398 11.29 10.19 -9.67
N ASN A 399 12.05 10.13 -10.78
CA ASN A 399 11.89 11.07 -11.89
C ASN A 399 10.57 10.88 -12.62
N ILE A 400 10.02 9.65 -12.63
CA ILE A 400 8.75 9.34 -13.30
C ILE A 400 7.60 10.19 -12.76
N TRP A 401 7.55 10.43 -11.45
CA TRP A 401 6.52 11.32 -10.86
C TRP A 401 6.63 12.77 -11.32
N SER A 402 7.84 13.22 -11.67
CA SER A 402 8.05 14.58 -12.19
C SER A 402 7.71 14.71 -13.68
N LEU A 403 7.94 13.67 -14.47
CA LEU A 403 7.73 13.64 -15.93
C LEU A 403 6.27 13.58 -16.35
N PHE A 404 5.47 12.78 -15.65
CA PHE A 404 4.05 12.63 -15.97
C PHE A 404 3.16 13.67 -15.32
N GLY A 405 3.75 14.56 -14.50
CA GLY A 405 3.07 15.66 -13.84
C GLY A 405 2.01 15.16 -12.86
N PHE A 406 1.90 15.83 -11.73
CA PHE A 406 0.75 15.65 -10.83
C PHE A 406 -0.58 16.17 -11.44
N GLN A 407 -0.85 15.88 -12.71
CA GLN A 407 -2.08 16.21 -13.44
C GLN A 407 -2.95 14.96 -13.66
N GLY A 408 -3.18 14.20 -12.58
CA GLY A 408 -4.32 13.29 -12.53
C GLY A 408 -4.02 11.80 -12.37
N VAL A 409 -2.76 11.37 -12.24
CA VAL A 409 -2.47 10.01 -11.78
C VAL A 409 -1.68 10.07 -10.48
N LYS A 410 -2.41 9.89 -9.37
CA LYS A 410 -1.82 9.74 -8.04
C LYS A 410 -1.42 8.26 -7.91
N GLY A 411 -0.20 7.88 -8.26
CA GLY A 411 0.28 6.54 -7.89
C GLY A 411 1.38 5.95 -8.75
N ASN A 412 1.51 4.62 -8.69
CA ASN A 412 2.57 3.86 -9.34
C ASN A 412 2.26 3.66 -10.83
N THR A 413 2.71 4.57 -11.69
CA THR A 413 2.41 4.55 -13.13
C THR A 413 3.46 5.37 -13.89
N PRO A 414 3.68 5.17 -15.22
CA PRO A 414 3.08 4.16 -16.10
C PRO A 414 3.63 2.75 -15.87
N LYS A 415 2.79 1.72 -15.97
CA LYS A 415 3.27 0.34 -15.97
C LYS A 415 4.18 0.05 -17.17
N GLY A 416 5.22 -0.75 -16.96
CA GLY A 416 6.17 -1.14 -18.00
C GLY A 416 6.84 -2.46 -17.65
N GLY A 417 7.14 -3.25 -18.68
CA GLY A 417 7.82 -4.54 -18.53
C GLY A 417 8.15 -5.15 -19.88
N PRO A 418 8.90 -6.27 -19.90
CA PRO A 418 9.43 -6.86 -21.13
C PRO A 418 8.35 -7.44 -22.06
N PHE A 419 7.09 -7.43 -21.67
CA PHE A 419 5.96 -7.77 -22.53
C PHE A 419 5.50 -6.59 -23.42
N GLN A 420 6.06 -5.39 -23.25
CA GLN A 420 5.75 -4.21 -24.06
C GLN A 420 6.83 -3.96 -25.13
N GLY A 421 6.41 -3.57 -26.34
CA GLY A 421 7.34 -3.20 -27.41
C GLY A 421 8.25 -2.04 -27.02
N ASP A 422 9.53 -2.14 -27.44
CA ASP A 422 10.61 -1.18 -27.14
C ASP A 422 10.86 -0.93 -25.65
N TRP A 423 10.38 -1.77 -24.74
CA TRP A 423 10.69 -1.63 -23.31
C TRP A 423 12.14 -2.03 -23.01
N PRO A 424 12.86 -1.30 -22.11
CA PRO A 424 12.44 -0.08 -21.39
C PRO A 424 12.70 1.22 -22.15
N GLY A 425 13.24 1.16 -23.38
CA GLY A 425 13.48 2.32 -24.25
C GLY A 425 12.25 3.18 -24.57
N ASN A 426 11.04 2.64 -24.37
CA ASN A 426 9.77 3.37 -24.46
C ASN A 426 9.49 4.29 -23.25
N GLY A 427 10.36 4.27 -22.23
CA GLY A 427 10.31 5.13 -21.05
C GLY A 427 9.18 4.79 -20.06
N LYS A 428 8.56 3.61 -20.18
CA LYS A 428 7.50 3.17 -19.26
C LYS A 428 8.05 2.18 -18.25
N HIS A 429 7.82 2.43 -16.97
CA HIS A 429 8.02 1.51 -15.86
C HIS A 429 7.43 2.15 -14.61
N TYR A 430 7.11 1.34 -13.61
CA TYR A 430 6.67 1.88 -12.33
C TYR A 430 7.78 2.75 -11.70
N PRO A 431 7.42 3.88 -11.05
CA PRO A 431 8.33 4.62 -10.17
C PRO A 431 8.93 3.75 -9.06
N VAL A 432 8.16 2.78 -8.56
CA VAL A 432 8.60 1.80 -7.57
C VAL A 432 8.23 0.41 -8.11
N ALA A 433 9.22 -0.34 -8.60
CA ALA A 433 9.02 -1.67 -9.17
C ALA A 433 9.78 -2.72 -8.36
N LEU A 434 9.17 -3.88 -8.11
CA LEU A 434 9.90 -5.04 -7.60
C LEU A 434 10.64 -5.70 -8.77
N LEU A 435 11.94 -5.91 -8.63
CA LEU A 435 12.67 -6.76 -9.55
C LEU A 435 12.43 -8.21 -9.12
N GLN A 436 11.36 -8.81 -9.66
CA GLN A 436 10.94 -10.17 -9.29
C GLN A 436 12.03 -11.20 -9.60
N ALA A 437 12.44 -11.99 -8.61
CA ALA A 437 13.59 -12.88 -8.73
C ALA A 437 13.45 -13.99 -9.80
N ASP A 438 12.22 -14.39 -10.13
CA ASP A 438 11.91 -15.36 -11.18
C ASP A 438 11.80 -14.76 -12.59
N GLY A 439 11.76 -13.43 -12.69
CA GLY A 439 11.63 -12.68 -13.93
C GLY A 439 10.31 -12.86 -14.66
N LEU A 440 9.24 -13.24 -13.95
CA LEU A 440 7.94 -13.48 -14.56
C LEU A 440 7.10 -12.21 -14.74
N TYR A 441 7.37 -11.13 -14.00
CA TYR A 441 6.65 -9.85 -14.08
C TYR A 441 5.13 -9.99 -13.88
N GLU A 442 4.67 -10.88 -12.99
CA GLU A 442 3.25 -11.02 -12.69
C GLU A 442 2.64 -9.75 -12.11
N LEU A 443 3.39 -8.98 -11.33
CA LEU A 443 2.90 -7.71 -10.79
C LEU A 443 2.63 -6.71 -11.91
N GLU A 444 3.55 -6.53 -12.86
CA GLU A 444 3.37 -5.61 -14.00
C GLU A 444 2.34 -6.11 -15.02
N GLN A 445 2.16 -7.44 -15.11
CA GLN A 445 1.15 -8.08 -15.96
C GLN A 445 -0.21 -8.26 -15.27
N ASN A 446 -0.28 -7.91 -13.97
CA ASN A 446 -1.45 -8.04 -13.13
C ASN A 446 -2.01 -9.48 -13.08
N ILE A 447 -1.13 -10.47 -12.97
CA ILE A 447 -1.44 -11.90 -12.95
C ILE A 447 -1.73 -12.38 -11.51
N ASN A 448 -0.92 -11.96 -10.54
CA ASN A 448 -1.09 -12.25 -9.12
C ASN A 448 -0.57 -11.06 -8.27
N GLY A 449 -0.71 -11.15 -6.94
CA GLY A 449 -0.20 -10.13 -6.00
C GLY A 449 1.23 -10.38 -5.53
N GLY A 450 1.96 -11.25 -6.23
CA GLY A 450 3.26 -11.79 -5.85
C GLY A 450 3.19 -13.09 -5.06
N ASP A 451 4.35 -13.74 -4.96
CA ASP A 451 4.59 -14.93 -4.15
C ASP A 451 6.08 -15.08 -3.73
N SER A 452 6.44 -16.19 -3.09
CA SER A 452 7.82 -16.40 -2.62
C SER A 452 8.85 -16.57 -3.75
N GLY A 453 8.42 -16.80 -4.99
CA GLY A 453 9.26 -16.86 -6.19
C GLY A 453 9.81 -15.50 -6.60
N ASP A 454 9.16 -14.40 -6.23
CA ASP A 454 9.65 -13.04 -6.49
C ASP A 454 10.84 -12.64 -5.58
N LEU A 455 11.09 -13.41 -4.52
CA LEU A 455 12.10 -13.10 -3.49
C LEU A 455 13.45 -13.77 -3.81
N TYR A 456 14.54 -13.03 -3.59
CA TYR A 456 15.89 -13.58 -3.70
C TYR A 456 16.29 -14.28 -2.40
N ASN A 457 16.34 -15.61 -2.40
CA ASN A 457 16.56 -16.44 -1.21
C ASN A 457 17.48 -17.67 -1.44
N SER A 458 18.10 -17.78 -2.62
CA SER A 458 18.96 -18.90 -2.99
C SER A 458 20.32 -18.46 -3.54
N PRO A 459 21.43 -19.20 -3.25
CA PRO A 459 22.75 -18.93 -3.82
C PRO A 459 22.80 -18.94 -5.35
N ASP A 460 21.90 -19.71 -5.98
CA ASP A 460 21.84 -19.89 -7.43
C ASP A 460 21.19 -18.71 -8.15
N GLN A 461 20.48 -17.84 -7.43
CA GLN A 461 19.87 -16.65 -8.00
C GLN A 461 20.93 -15.55 -8.20
N VAL A 462 20.85 -14.89 -9.35
CA VAL A 462 21.74 -13.80 -9.75
C VAL A 462 20.92 -12.71 -10.42
N LEU A 463 21.04 -11.48 -9.93
CA LEU A 463 20.58 -10.28 -10.61
C LEU A 463 21.80 -9.54 -11.16
N GLY A 464 22.05 -9.72 -12.45
CA GLY A 464 23.19 -9.12 -13.16
C GLY A 464 22.81 -7.87 -13.96
N PRO A 465 23.79 -7.21 -14.59
CA PRO A 465 23.51 -6.18 -15.58
C PRO A 465 22.88 -6.81 -16.82
N GLY A 466 22.14 -6.00 -17.58
CA GLY A 466 21.70 -6.37 -18.91
C GLY A 466 22.86 -6.27 -19.91
N ASN A 467 22.56 -6.35 -21.20
CA ASN A 467 23.54 -6.02 -22.25
C ASN A 467 23.20 -4.69 -22.95
N GLY A 468 22.48 -3.79 -22.26
CA GLY A 468 22.12 -2.46 -22.77
C GLY A 468 21.08 -2.49 -23.89
N GLU A 469 20.25 -3.53 -23.95
CA GLU A 469 19.31 -3.71 -25.04
C GLU A 469 18.08 -2.84 -24.90
N THR A 470 17.73 -2.12 -25.96
CA THR A 470 16.52 -1.30 -26.02
C THR A 470 15.28 -2.07 -26.48
N VAL A 471 15.41 -3.38 -26.73
CA VAL A 471 14.35 -4.22 -27.32
C VAL A 471 14.27 -5.55 -26.59
N VAL A 472 13.07 -5.87 -26.11
CA VAL A 472 12.68 -7.09 -25.38
C VAL A 472 13.37 -8.37 -25.83
N GLN A 473 13.36 -8.69 -27.13
CA GLN A 473 13.81 -10.01 -27.62
C GLN A 473 15.30 -10.30 -27.37
N ALA A 474 16.09 -9.26 -27.14
CA ALA A 474 17.51 -9.39 -26.85
C ALA A 474 17.83 -9.18 -25.37
N ALA A 475 16.88 -8.68 -24.58
CA ALA A 475 17.17 -8.14 -23.25
C ALA A 475 17.05 -9.19 -22.14
N THR A 476 17.93 -9.09 -21.14
CA THR A 476 17.90 -9.92 -19.94
C THR A 476 17.21 -9.12 -18.84
N TYR A 477 15.97 -9.45 -18.47
CA TYR A 477 15.21 -8.71 -17.47
C TYR A 477 14.55 -9.66 -16.46
N PRO A 478 14.44 -9.27 -15.17
CA PRO A 478 15.00 -8.06 -14.56
C PRO A 478 16.53 -8.06 -14.57
N ASN A 479 17.10 -6.86 -14.48
CA ASN A 479 18.54 -6.64 -14.40
C ASN A 479 18.85 -5.38 -13.57
N THR A 480 20.13 -5.11 -13.38
CA THR A 480 20.64 -3.95 -12.67
C THR A 480 20.96 -2.77 -13.59
N ASP A 481 20.48 -2.73 -14.83
CA ASP A 481 20.73 -1.57 -15.70
C ASP A 481 19.85 -0.39 -15.25
N SER A 482 20.38 0.82 -15.41
CA SER A 482 19.60 2.05 -15.32
C SER A 482 18.80 2.21 -16.60
N TYR A 483 17.54 2.65 -16.50
CA TYR A 483 16.68 2.90 -17.65
C TYR A 483 15.74 4.10 -17.48
N ALA A 484 16.02 5.00 -16.53
CA ALA A 484 15.31 6.26 -16.36
C ALA A 484 15.13 7.01 -17.68
N PHE A 485 13.94 7.58 -17.88
CA PHE A 485 13.55 8.29 -19.12
C PHE A 485 13.66 7.44 -20.41
N GLY A 486 13.74 6.11 -20.30
CA GLY A 486 14.01 5.20 -21.42
C GLY A 486 15.46 5.23 -21.92
N THR A 487 16.38 5.85 -21.18
CA THR A 487 17.81 5.88 -21.50
C THR A 487 18.54 4.78 -20.76
N ILE A 488 18.97 3.76 -21.48
CA ILE A 488 19.58 2.57 -20.87
C ILE A 488 21.07 2.77 -20.64
N THR A 489 21.51 2.58 -19.41
CA THR A 489 22.93 2.59 -19.03
C THR A 489 23.28 1.29 -18.31
N VAL A 490 24.18 0.50 -18.91
CA VAL A 490 24.69 -0.73 -18.30
C VAL A 490 25.53 -0.37 -17.08
N THR A 491 25.11 -0.81 -15.90
CA THR A 491 25.77 -0.46 -14.64
C THR A 491 27.00 -1.34 -14.37
N GLY A 492 27.00 -2.56 -14.92
CA GLY A 492 27.99 -3.59 -14.63
C GLY A 492 27.78 -4.29 -13.27
N ILE A 493 26.74 -3.94 -12.53
CA ILE A 493 26.52 -4.38 -11.15
C ILE A 493 25.89 -5.77 -11.13
N THR A 494 26.43 -6.69 -10.34
CA THR A 494 25.83 -8.01 -10.12
C THR A 494 25.61 -8.25 -8.63
N ILE A 495 24.37 -8.62 -8.28
CA ILE A 495 23.94 -9.02 -6.93
C ILE A 495 23.63 -10.52 -6.96
N LYS A 496 24.27 -11.30 -6.10
CA LYS A 496 24.21 -12.77 -6.15
C LYS A 496 24.47 -13.40 -4.78
N ASN A 497 24.44 -14.72 -4.75
CA ASN A 497 24.83 -15.51 -3.58
C ASN A 497 23.96 -15.18 -2.35
N PHE A 498 22.64 -15.16 -2.54
CA PHE A 498 21.66 -14.87 -1.49
C PHE A 498 21.56 -16.06 -0.54
N GLN A 499 21.81 -15.83 0.74
CA GLN A 499 21.86 -16.91 1.74
C GLN A 499 21.30 -16.44 3.07
N TYR A 500 20.63 -17.34 3.79
CA TYR A 500 20.35 -17.15 5.21
C TYR A 500 21.64 -17.35 6.02
N ILE A 501 21.86 -16.51 7.03
CA ILE A 501 22.89 -16.73 8.02
C ILE A 501 22.34 -17.72 9.04
N ASP A 502 22.99 -18.88 9.17
CA ASP A 502 22.55 -20.02 9.96
C ASP A 502 21.95 -19.65 11.32
N GLY A 503 20.75 -20.16 11.59
CA GLY A 503 20.04 -19.95 12.85
C GLY A 503 19.44 -18.56 13.03
N THR A 504 19.40 -17.73 11.99
CA THR A 504 18.86 -16.37 12.04
C THR A 504 17.93 -16.07 10.85
N THR A 505 17.14 -15.02 10.99
CA THR A 505 16.40 -14.32 9.92
C THR A 505 17.32 -13.37 9.13
N THR A 506 18.60 -13.23 9.47
CA THR A 506 19.52 -12.37 8.74
C THR A 506 19.94 -13.05 7.45
N MET A 507 20.01 -12.29 6.37
CA MET A 507 20.47 -12.78 5.07
C MET A 507 21.75 -12.07 4.64
N SER A 508 22.56 -12.74 3.83
CA SER A 508 23.72 -12.16 3.16
C SER A 508 23.62 -12.25 1.65
N PHE A 509 24.25 -11.31 0.95
CA PHE A 509 24.39 -11.28 -0.50
C PHE A 509 25.73 -10.65 -0.90
N GLU A 510 26.22 -10.97 -2.10
CA GLU A 510 27.44 -10.41 -2.67
C GLU A 510 27.10 -9.39 -3.76
N VAL A 511 27.73 -8.21 -3.71
CA VAL A 511 27.67 -7.19 -4.76
C VAL A 511 29.03 -7.11 -5.45
N THR A 512 29.02 -7.12 -6.79
CA THR A 512 30.21 -6.98 -7.64
C THR A 512 29.96 -6.01 -8.79
N GLY A 513 31.03 -5.53 -9.45
CA GLY A 513 30.92 -4.56 -10.55
C GLY A 513 30.91 -3.09 -10.10
N MET A 514 30.97 -2.85 -8.80
CA MET A 514 31.11 -1.54 -8.17
C MET A 514 32.58 -1.12 -8.09
N GLY A 515 33.53 -2.03 -8.26
CA GLY A 515 34.96 -1.78 -8.05
C GLY A 515 35.31 -1.77 -6.55
N PRO A 516 36.59 -1.53 -6.21
CA PRO A 516 37.01 -1.62 -4.81
C PRO A 516 36.26 -0.59 -3.95
N PRO A 517 35.86 -0.95 -2.71
CA PRO A 517 35.28 0.02 -1.80
C PRO A 517 36.24 1.20 -1.60
N PRO A 518 35.71 2.42 -1.35
CA PRO A 518 36.56 3.57 -1.08
C PRO A 518 37.56 3.22 0.01
N PRO A 519 38.83 3.65 -0.09
CA PRO A 519 39.76 3.49 1.02
C PRO A 519 39.12 4.14 2.24
N GLY A 520 38.81 3.32 3.24
CA GLY A 520 38.27 3.80 4.50
C GLY A 520 39.19 4.90 5.07
N PRO A 521 38.70 5.75 5.98
CA PRO A 521 39.60 6.64 6.69
C PRO A 521 40.77 5.81 7.23
N SER A 522 42.00 6.15 6.81
CA SER A 522 43.19 5.60 7.47
C SER A 522 42.98 5.76 8.96
N PRO A 523 43.37 4.77 9.79
CA PRO A 523 43.29 4.91 11.23
C PRO A 523 44.12 6.14 11.60
N THR A 524 43.45 7.27 11.76
CA THR A 524 44.04 8.43 12.40
C THR A 524 44.12 8.00 13.84
N ASN A 525 45.36 7.94 14.35
CA ASN A 525 45.59 7.72 15.76
C ASN A 525 44.59 8.56 16.56
N PRO A 526 43.95 8.01 17.60
CA PRO A 526 43.09 8.80 18.46
C PRO A 526 43.87 10.04 18.92
N PRO A 527 43.24 11.23 18.98
CA PRO A 527 43.90 12.40 19.52
C PRO A 527 44.46 12.02 20.89
N GLU A 528 45.77 12.21 21.09
CA GLU A 528 46.34 12.15 22.43
C GLU A 528 45.46 12.98 23.35
N THR A 529 44.97 12.33 24.40
CA THR A 529 44.23 12.96 25.49
C THR A 529 45.12 13.99 26.15
N GLY A 530 45.07 15.22 25.62
CA GLY A 530 45.59 16.41 26.30
C GLY A 530 44.87 16.54 27.64
N ALA A 531 45.64 16.42 28.71
CA ALA A 531 45.21 16.58 30.09
C ALA A 531 44.34 17.85 30.27
N PRO A 532 43.28 17.80 31.09
CA PRO A 532 42.46 18.96 31.36
C PRO A 532 43.27 20.01 32.11
N SER A 533 43.42 21.18 31.48
CA SER A 533 43.94 22.39 32.11
C SER A 533 43.03 22.80 33.25
N THR A 534 43.63 23.01 34.43
CA THR A 534 43.02 23.55 35.63
C THR A 534 42.43 24.94 35.37
N ALA A 535 41.10 25.07 35.47
CA ALA A 535 40.43 26.34 35.61
C ALA A 535 39.71 26.37 36.97
N THR A 536 40.13 27.29 37.82
CA THR A 536 39.61 27.56 39.16
C THR A 536 38.19 28.13 39.09
N PRO A 537 37.24 27.69 39.95
CA PRO A 537 35.89 28.27 39.97
C PRO A 537 35.84 29.53 40.85
N PRO A 538 35.01 30.55 40.52
CA PRO A 538 34.66 31.58 41.48
C PRO A 538 33.60 31.05 42.45
N SER A 539 33.78 31.46 43.70
CA SER A 539 33.00 31.14 44.89
C SER A 539 31.61 31.78 44.91
N ASP A 540 30.58 31.02 45.29
CA ASP A 540 29.32 31.56 45.82
C ASP A 540 29.12 31.12 47.29
N PRO A 541 28.43 31.95 48.11
CA PRO A 541 28.45 31.82 49.55
C PRO A 541 27.43 30.82 50.09
N VAL A 542 27.85 30.25 51.21
CA VAL A 542 27.16 29.32 52.11
C VAL A 542 25.91 29.93 52.75
N THR A 543 24.83 29.15 52.84
CA THR A 543 24.01 29.08 54.06
C THR A 543 23.51 27.67 54.32
N ASP A 544 23.59 27.34 55.60
CA ASP A 544 23.61 26.06 56.29
C ASP A 544 22.21 25.63 56.80
N GLN A 545 21.98 24.31 56.90
CA GLN A 545 21.48 23.57 58.08
C GLN A 545 20.46 22.43 57.75
N THR A 546 20.97 21.20 57.87
CA THR A 546 20.43 20.03 58.60
C THR A 546 19.05 19.42 58.28
N SER A 547 19.02 18.13 57.91
CA SER A 547 18.71 17.01 58.83
C SER A 547 18.76 15.64 58.14
N THR A 548 19.37 14.68 58.83
CA THR A 548 19.53 13.21 58.62
C THR A 548 18.20 12.47 58.33
N THR A 549 18.15 11.30 57.65
CA THR A 549 18.39 9.95 58.25
C THR A 549 18.43 8.80 57.20
N LEU A 550 19.49 7.99 57.31
CA LEU A 550 19.75 6.54 57.05
C LEU A 550 18.93 5.64 56.07
N LEU A 551 19.74 4.87 55.31
CA LEU A 551 19.63 3.62 54.51
C LEU A 551 18.81 2.44 55.14
N PRO A 552 18.61 1.24 54.49
CA PRO A 552 19.24 0.68 53.28
C PRO A 552 18.35 -0.06 52.25
N THR A 553 19.04 -0.42 51.17
CA THR A 553 18.85 -1.45 50.13
C THR A 553 18.54 -2.87 50.63
N GLU A 554 17.72 -3.61 49.87
CA GLU A 554 17.76 -5.08 49.82
C GLU A 554 17.68 -5.57 48.36
N GLU A 555 18.59 -6.51 48.06
CA GLU A 555 18.61 -7.44 46.93
C GLU A 555 17.58 -8.54 47.19
N GLU A 556 16.92 -9.07 46.16
CA GLU A 556 16.37 -10.44 46.22
C GLU A 556 16.69 -11.21 44.94
N GLU A 557 17.15 -12.43 45.17
CA GLU A 557 17.70 -13.44 44.27
C GLU A 557 16.63 -14.22 43.48
N GLU A 558 17.12 -14.93 42.46
CA GLU A 558 16.44 -15.95 41.66
C GLU A 558 15.88 -17.12 42.51
N GLU A 559 14.72 -17.65 42.13
CA GLU A 559 14.42 -19.08 42.35
C GLU A 559 13.71 -19.70 41.14
N ASP A 560 14.33 -20.79 40.67
CA ASP A 560 13.94 -21.76 39.65
C ASP A 560 13.06 -22.84 40.29
N LEU A 561 11.91 -23.17 39.69
CA LEU A 561 11.13 -24.36 40.04
C LEU A 561 10.53 -25.02 38.79
N SER A 562 11.20 -26.09 38.38
CA SER A 562 10.73 -27.14 37.48
C SER A 562 10.05 -28.28 38.23
N GLU A 563 8.80 -28.62 37.90
CA GLU A 563 8.20 -29.98 37.98
C GLU A 563 7.03 -29.98 36.96
N GLY A 564 6.79 -30.96 36.08
CA GLY A 564 7.11 -32.38 36.12
C GLY A 564 5.82 -33.20 36.33
N ILE A 565 4.91 -33.25 35.35
CA ILE A 565 3.79 -34.22 35.36
C ILE A 565 3.63 -34.87 33.98
N SER A 566 3.95 -36.17 33.94
CA SER A 566 3.62 -37.14 32.91
C SER A 566 2.47 -38.02 33.40
N PHE A 567 1.52 -38.40 32.54
CA PHE A 567 0.90 -39.74 32.59
C PHE A 567 0.27 -40.12 31.24
N GLU A 568 0.50 -41.39 30.88
CA GLU A 568 -0.06 -42.23 29.81
C GLU A 568 -1.60 -42.18 29.80
N GLY A 569 -2.34 -42.30 28.70
CA GLY A 569 -2.32 -43.36 27.70
C GLY A 569 -3.64 -44.13 27.83
N ASP A 570 -4.55 -44.00 26.86
CA ASP A 570 -5.51 -45.05 26.60
C ASP A 570 -5.88 -45.10 25.12
N THR A 571 -5.64 -46.28 24.57
CA THR A 571 -5.92 -46.73 23.23
C THR A 571 -7.35 -47.24 23.16
N ASP A 572 -8.08 -46.95 22.09
CA ASP A 572 -8.96 -47.96 21.50
C ASP A 572 -8.99 -47.82 19.98
N ASN A 573 -8.70 -48.95 19.37
CA ASN A 573 -8.52 -49.22 17.96
C ASN A 573 -9.67 -50.16 17.58
N GLU A 574 -10.53 -49.79 16.63
CA GLU A 574 -11.12 -50.81 15.76
C GLU A 574 -11.21 -50.32 14.31
N THR A 575 -10.58 -51.15 13.50
CA THR A 575 -10.41 -51.15 12.05
C THR A 575 -11.70 -51.47 11.30
N SER A 576 -11.86 -50.91 10.09
CA SER A 576 -11.72 -51.66 8.82
C SER A 576 -12.67 -51.20 7.69
N ASN A 577 -12.09 -51.30 6.49
CA ASN A 577 -12.69 -51.57 5.18
C ASN A 577 -13.04 -50.41 4.24
N ALA A 578 -12.26 -50.42 3.16
CA ALA A 578 -12.36 -49.62 1.96
C ALA A 578 -13.33 -50.24 0.92
N ALA A 579 -13.90 -49.33 0.12
CA ALA A 579 -14.40 -49.46 -1.25
C ALA A 579 -15.70 -50.27 -1.49
N PRO A 580 -16.32 -50.16 -2.69
CA PRO A 580 -16.95 -48.98 -3.27
C PRO A 580 -18.42 -49.29 -3.67
N LEU A 581 -19.27 -48.29 -3.89
CA LEU A 581 -20.59 -48.51 -4.48
C LEU A 581 -20.79 -47.72 -5.78
N SER A 582 -20.61 -48.45 -6.88
CA SER A 582 -21.26 -48.25 -8.16
C SER A 582 -22.67 -48.86 -8.13
N SER A 583 -23.67 -48.17 -8.71
CA SER A 583 -24.71 -48.71 -9.61
C SER A 583 -25.72 -47.57 -9.89
N SER A 584 -26.01 -47.09 -11.11
CA SER A 584 -26.34 -47.70 -12.43
C SER A 584 -27.85 -47.69 -12.70
N LEU A 585 -28.17 -47.43 -13.98
CA LEU A 585 -29.46 -47.43 -14.72
C LEU A 585 -30.26 -46.12 -14.67
N LEU A 586 -30.67 -45.51 -15.79
CA LEU A 586 -31.13 -46.13 -17.04
C LEU A 586 -30.80 -45.27 -18.27
N VAL A 587 -30.18 -45.91 -19.26
CA VAL A 587 -30.07 -45.45 -20.65
C VAL A 587 -31.22 -46.09 -21.45
N VAL A 588 -31.91 -45.29 -22.27
CA VAL A 588 -32.60 -45.77 -23.47
C VAL A 588 -32.08 -44.92 -24.63
N GLY A 589 -31.47 -45.59 -25.61
CA GLY A 589 -31.02 -45.03 -26.91
C GLY A 589 -32.20 -44.62 -27.80
N CYS A 590 -32.02 -44.14 -29.04
CA CYS A 590 -31.02 -44.46 -30.03
C CYS A 590 -31.20 -43.52 -31.27
N GLN A 591 -30.15 -43.45 -32.12
CA GLN A 591 -30.14 -43.08 -33.56
C GLN A 591 -30.41 -41.60 -33.95
N GLU A 592 -29.79 -40.99 -34.96
CA GLU A 592 -28.74 -41.33 -35.94
C GLU A 592 -28.25 -40.01 -36.60
N GLU A 593 -27.00 -40.04 -37.08
CA GLU A 593 -26.31 -39.30 -38.16
C GLU A 593 -26.96 -38.05 -38.82
N TRP A 594 -26.17 -36.99 -39.08
CA TRP A 594 -25.89 -36.38 -40.40
C TRP A 594 -24.81 -35.28 -40.28
N THR A 595 -23.79 -35.36 -41.15
CA THR A 595 -22.72 -34.37 -41.36
C THR A 595 -23.08 -33.46 -42.56
N PHE A 596 -22.56 -32.22 -42.53
CA PHE A 596 -22.33 -31.24 -43.60
C PHE A 596 -23.24 -30.00 -43.76
N MET A 597 -22.56 -28.86 -43.58
CA MET A 597 -22.56 -27.63 -44.40
C MET A 597 -23.41 -26.40 -44.01
N CYS A 598 -22.65 -25.29 -43.87
CA CYS A 598 -22.98 -23.91 -44.21
C CYS A 598 -23.96 -23.13 -43.31
N VAL A 599 -23.42 -22.32 -42.41
CA VAL A 599 -23.87 -20.92 -42.23
C VAL A 599 -22.66 -20.01 -41.96
N ALA A 600 -21.84 -19.82 -43.00
CA ALA A 600 -21.25 -18.51 -43.24
C ALA A 600 -22.29 -17.72 -44.03
N CYS A 601 -23.28 -17.11 -43.36
CA CYS A 601 -24.20 -16.10 -43.93
C CYS A 601 -25.27 -15.68 -42.92
N THR A 602 -24.94 -14.68 -42.08
CA THR A 602 -25.82 -13.73 -41.37
C THR A 602 -24.99 -13.15 -40.20
N VAL A 603 -23.93 -12.36 -40.42
CA VAL A 603 -24.00 -10.89 -40.52
C VAL A 603 -22.82 -10.39 -41.37
N THR A 604 -22.92 -10.55 -42.69
CA THR A 604 -22.15 -9.79 -43.71
C THR A 604 -23.10 -9.29 -44.80
N ALA A 605 -24.24 -8.72 -44.38
CA ALA A 605 -25.30 -8.23 -45.28
C ALA A 605 -25.76 -6.77 -45.05
N PRO A 606 -25.37 -6.02 -43.99
CA PRO A 606 -25.60 -4.57 -43.97
C PRO A 606 -24.42 -3.71 -44.45
N LEU A 607 -23.19 -4.23 -44.56
CA LEU A 607 -22.03 -3.40 -44.92
C LEU A 607 -21.65 -3.42 -46.42
N LEU A 608 -22.24 -4.31 -47.23
CA LEU A 608 -22.02 -4.36 -48.69
C LEU A 608 -23.09 -3.59 -49.50
N LEU A 609 -24.08 -2.97 -48.83
CA LEU A 609 -25.12 -2.16 -49.49
C LEU A 609 -24.88 -0.63 -49.43
N MET A 610 -23.88 -0.15 -48.68
CA MET A 610 -23.44 1.26 -48.71
C MET A 610 -22.26 1.54 -49.65
N MET A 611 -21.78 0.53 -50.39
CA MET A 611 -20.70 0.68 -51.39
C MET A 611 -21.18 0.58 -52.85
N ARG A 612 -22.47 0.83 -53.11
CA ARG A 612 -22.97 1.02 -54.50
C ARG A 612 -23.63 2.37 -54.79
N VAL A 613 -23.63 3.30 -53.84
CA VAL A 613 -23.95 4.72 -54.09
C VAL A 613 -23.06 5.57 -53.18
N ILE A 614 -21.81 5.77 -53.58
CA ILE A 614 -20.92 6.94 -53.39
C ILE A 614 -19.62 6.65 -54.13
#